data_AF-U6DF30-F1
#
_entry.id   AF-U6DF30-F1
#
_cell.length_a   1.000
_cell.length_b   1.000
_cell.length_c   1.000
_cell.angle_alpha   90.00
_cell.angle_beta   90.00
_cell.angle_gamma   90.00
#
_symmetry.space_group_name_H-M   'P 1'
#
loop_
_entity.id
_entity.type
_entity.pdbx_description
1 polymer ?
#
loop_
_entity_poly.entity_id
_entity_poly.type
_entity_poly.pdbx_seq_one_letter_code
_entity_poly.pdbx_strand_id
1 'polypeptide(L)'
;VFFGCFTKKHIHEHAKSKRHNLAIELMYGGIYCFLCHDYIYDKDIEIIAKEEQRRAWKLQGVGEKFSTWEPTKRELELLKHNPKRRKITSNCTIGLRGLINLGNTCFMNCIVQALTHTPLLRDFFLSDRHRCEMQSPSSCLVCEMSSLFQEFYSGHR
;
A
#
# COMPACT_ATOMS: atom_id res chain seq x y z
N VAL A 1 -31.04 5.10 9.45
CA VAL A 1 -29.57 5.19 9.68
C VAL A 1 -29.31 6.38 10.61
N PHE A 2 -28.48 6.21 11.64
CA PHE A 2 -28.14 7.27 12.61
C PHE A 2 -26.66 7.62 12.49
N PHE A 3 -26.34 8.91 12.54
CA PHE A 3 -24.96 9.41 12.55
C PHE A 3 -24.67 10.03 13.90
N GLY A 4 -23.57 9.61 14.52
CA GLY A 4 -23.13 10.12 15.82
C GLY A 4 -21.62 10.19 15.89
N CYS A 5 -21.08 11.26 16.47
CA CYS A 5 -19.65 11.37 16.68
C CYS A 5 -19.19 10.45 17.81
N PHE A 6 -17.98 9.91 17.65
CA PHE A 6 -17.34 9.12 18.70
C PHE A 6 -16.91 9.98 19.90
N THR A 7 -16.32 11.16 19.63
CA THR A 7 -15.71 12.05 20.65
C THR A 7 -16.69 12.54 21.70
N LYS A 8 -17.87 13.05 21.30
CA LYS A 8 -18.92 13.49 22.24
C LYS A 8 -19.87 12.37 22.66
N LYS A 9 -19.53 11.10 22.39
CA LYS A 9 -20.29 9.91 22.78
C LYS A 9 -21.73 9.78 22.25
N HIS A 10 -22.19 10.62 21.31
CA HIS A 10 -23.53 10.49 20.72
C HIS A 10 -23.82 9.09 20.14
N ILE A 11 -22.82 8.47 19.49
CA ILE A 11 -22.99 7.11 18.97
C ILE A 11 -23.06 6.05 20.07
N HIS A 12 -22.41 6.28 21.22
CA HIS A 12 -22.45 5.39 22.38
C HIS A 12 -23.82 5.46 23.07
N GLU A 13 -24.37 6.67 23.21
CA GLU A 13 -25.70 6.90 23.76
C GLU A 13 -26.80 6.28 22.88
N HIS A 14 -26.68 6.42 21.56
CA HIS A 14 -27.56 5.75 20.60
C HIS A 14 -27.47 4.24 20.72
N ALA A 15 -26.25 3.67 20.77
CA ALA A 15 -26.05 2.24 20.93
C ALA A 15 -26.73 1.71 22.21
N LYS A 16 -26.57 2.41 23.34
CA LYS A 16 -27.18 2.05 24.62
C LYS A 16 -28.71 2.17 24.61
N SER A 17 -29.24 3.28 24.11
CA SER A 17 -30.69 3.58 24.16
C SER A 17 -31.52 2.77 23.16
N LYS A 18 -30.97 2.50 21.97
CA LYS A 18 -31.66 1.76 20.89
C LYS A 18 -31.23 0.31 20.77
N ARG A 19 -30.24 -0.14 21.56
CA ARG A 19 -29.62 -1.47 21.48
C ARG A 19 -29.02 -1.77 20.10
N HIS A 20 -28.46 -0.75 19.46
CA HIS A 20 -27.71 -0.89 18.21
C HIS A 20 -26.22 -1.02 18.52
N ASN A 21 -25.74 -2.24 18.67
CA ASN A 21 -24.39 -2.52 19.18
C ASN A 21 -23.27 -2.44 18.14
N LEU A 22 -23.62 -2.25 16.85
CA LEU A 22 -22.66 -2.12 15.77
C LEU A 22 -22.74 -0.72 15.17
N ALA A 23 -21.58 -0.13 14.90
CA ALA A 23 -21.45 1.10 14.12
C ALA A 23 -20.35 0.94 13.07
N ILE A 24 -20.50 1.64 11.96
CA ILE A 24 -19.49 1.74 10.91
C ILE A 24 -18.79 3.09 11.05
N GLU A 25 -17.48 3.06 11.14
CA GLU A 25 -16.60 4.21 11.07
C GLU A 25 -16.45 4.66 9.61
N LEU A 26 -16.64 5.95 9.31
CA LEU A 26 -16.85 6.41 7.94
C LEU A 26 -15.56 6.65 7.14
N MET A 27 -14.39 6.78 7.78
CA MET A 27 -13.12 7.06 7.09
C MET A 27 -12.55 5.79 6.45
N TYR A 28 -12.59 4.67 7.18
CA TYR A 28 -12.00 3.40 6.77
C TYR A 28 -13.05 2.29 6.57
N GLY A 29 -14.31 2.51 6.96
CA GLY A 29 -15.37 1.50 6.88
C GLY A 29 -15.28 0.43 7.96
N GLY A 30 -14.47 0.66 9.00
CA GLY A 30 -14.29 -0.29 10.09
C GLY A 30 -15.56 -0.46 10.93
N ILE A 31 -15.90 -1.70 11.28
CA ILE A 31 -17.05 -1.98 12.14
C ILE A 31 -16.61 -2.00 13.60
N TYR A 32 -17.22 -1.16 14.42
CA TYR A 32 -16.99 -1.12 15.86
C TYR A 32 -18.13 -1.81 16.61
N CYS A 33 -17.78 -2.70 17.55
CA CYS A 33 -18.74 -3.38 18.41
C CYS A 33 -18.74 -2.78 19.82
N PHE A 34 -19.86 -2.19 20.21
CA PHE A 34 -20.03 -1.58 21.55
C PHE A 34 -20.08 -2.60 22.69
N LEU A 35 -20.31 -3.88 22.41
CA LEU A 35 -20.24 -4.95 23.42
C LEU A 35 -18.82 -5.46 23.63
N CYS A 36 -18.05 -5.59 22.56
CA CYS A 36 -16.66 -6.04 22.63
C CYS A 36 -15.70 -4.90 23.05
N HIS A 37 -16.14 -3.65 22.86
CA HIS A 37 -15.31 -2.45 23.00
C HIS A 37 -14.09 -2.47 22.07
N ASP A 38 -14.28 -3.02 20.87
CA ASP A 38 -13.22 -3.16 19.87
C ASP A 38 -13.79 -3.16 18.45
N TYR A 39 -12.91 -2.99 17.47
CA TYR A 39 -13.22 -3.20 16.07
C TYR A 39 -13.36 -4.69 15.74
N ILE A 40 -14.21 -5.00 14.77
CA ILE A 40 -14.37 -6.33 14.22
C ILE A 40 -13.39 -6.48 13.06
N TYR A 41 -12.41 -7.37 13.22
CA TYR A 41 -11.36 -7.68 12.24
C TYR A 41 -11.73 -8.92 11.42
N ASP A 42 -12.82 -8.82 10.66
CA ASP A 42 -13.26 -9.88 9.76
C ASP A 42 -12.83 -9.58 8.33
N LYS A 43 -12.27 -10.60 7.66
CA LYS A 43 -11.68 -10.44 6.33
C LYS A 43 -12.73 -10.07 5.27
N ASP A 44 -13.94 -10.64 5.35
CA ASP A 44 -14.98 -10.36 4.37
C ASP A 44 -15.51 -8.94 4.56
N ILE A 45 -15.63 -8.48 5.81
CA ILE A 45 -15.96 -7.08 6.14
C ILE A 45 -14.89 -6.11 5.62
N GLU A 46 -13.60 -6.41 5.80
CA GLU A 46 -12.51 -5.57 5.27
C GLU A 46 -12.54 -5.48 3.73
N ILE A 47 -12.87 -6.57 3.04
CA ILE A 47 -13.03 -6.58 1.58
C ILE A 47 -14.20 -5.68 1.18
N ILE A 48 -15.36 -5.81 1.83
CA ILE A 48 -16.53 -4.98 1.57
C ILE A 48 -16.21 -3.50 1.80
N ALA A 49 -15.53 -3.17 2.90
CA ALA A 49 -15.14 -1.80 3.22
C ALA A 49 -14.25 -1.19 2.12
N LYS A 50 -13.24 -1.95 1.64
CA LYS A 50 -12.36 -1.53 0.54
C LYS A 50 -13.12 -1.33 -0.77
N GLU A 51 -14.06 -2.21 -1.10
CA GLU A 51 -14.86 -2.12 -2.33
C GLU A 51 -15.79 -0.89 -2.31
N GLU A 52 -16.49 -0.66 -1.20
CA GLU A 52 -17.37 0.50 -1.04
C GLU A 52 -16.59 1.82 -1.02
N GLN A 53 -15.40 1.83 -0.41
CA GLN A 53 -14.52 3.00 -0.46
C GLN A 53 -14.06 3.31 -1.90
N ARG A 54 -13.71 2.28 -2.69
CA ARG A 54 -13.36 2.43 -4.11
C ARG A 54 -14.56 2.96 -4.92
N ARG A 55 -15.78 2.48 -4.65
CA ARG A 55 -17.01 3.00 -5.28
C ARG A 55 -17.24 4.47 -4.94
N ALA A 56 -17.07 4.85 -3.67
CA ALA A 56 -17.22 6.23 -3.22
C ALA A 56 -16.21 7.18 -3.90
N TRP A 57 -14.94 6.79 -4.03
CA TRP A 57 -13.95 7.61 -4.74
C TRP A 57 -14.32 7.85 -6.20
N LYS A 58 -14.75 6.79 -6.92
CA LYS A 58 -15.21 6.91 -8.30
C LYS A 58 -16.38 7.89 -8.44
N LEU A 59 -17.34 7.83 -7.52
CA LEU A 59 -18.49 8.75 -7.50
C LEU A 59 -18.08 10.21 -7.25
N GLN A 60 -17.00 10.43 -6.49
CA GLN A 60 -16.45 11.76 -6.24
C GLN A 60 -15.53 12.26 -7.37
N GLY A 61 -15.35 11.51 -8.45
CA GLY A 61 -14.39 11.83 -9.51
C GLY A 61 -12.92 11.73 -9.06
N VAL A 62 -12.68 11.14 -7.88
CA VAL A 62 -11.33 10.83 -7.40
C VAL A 62 -10.89 9.54 -8.07
N GLY A 63 -9.74 9.57 -8.74
CA GLY A 63 -9.12 8.38 -9.32
C GLY A 63 -8.82 7.31 -8.26
N GLU A 64 -8.26 6.18 -8.72
CA GLU A 64 -7.86 5.13 -7.79
C GLU A 64 -6.73 5.63 -6.87
N LYS A 65 -6.98 5.64 -5.56
CA LYS A 65 -5.93 5.93 -4.59
C LYS A 65 -5.02 4.71 -4.45
N PHE A 66 -3.76 4.96 -4.08
CA PHE A 66 -2.83 3.89 -3.75
C PHE A 66 -3.40 3.00 -2.65
N SER A 67 -3.48 1.70 -2.92
CA SER A 67 -3.76 0.66 -1.95
C SER A 67 -2.59 -0.30 -1.92
N THR A 68 -2.22 -0.76 -0.72
CA THR A 68 -1.22 -1.82 -0.57
C THR A 68 -1.64 -3.04 -1.37
N TRP A 69 -0.71 -3.59 -2.16
CA TRP A 69 -0.98 -4.81 -2.92
C TRP A 69 -1.22 -5.99 -1.96
N GLU A 70 -2.31 -6.71 -2.19
CA GLU A 70 -2.66 -7.94 -1.48
C GLU A 70 -2.72 -9.08 -2.50
N PRO A 71 -1.87 -10.12 -2.37
CA PRO A 71 -1.85 -11.21 -3.32
C PRO A 71 -3.12 -12.06 -3.22
N THR A 72 -3.65 -12.43 -4.38
CA THR A 72 -4.66 -13.48 -4.51
C THR A 72 -4.12 -14.84 -4.06
N LYS A 73 -5.00 -15.81 -3.80
CA LYS A 73 -4.60 -17.19 -3.48
C LYS A 73 -3.67 -17.78 -4.56
N ARG A 74 -3.99 -17.52 -5.83
CA ARG A 74 -3.18 -17.93 -6.98
C ARG A 74 -1.79 -17.28 -6.97
N GLU A 75 -1.71 -15.97 -6.74
CA GLU A 75 -0.40 -15.28 -6.65
C GLU A 75 0.42 -15.80 -5.47
N LEU A 76 -0.21 -16.04 -4.31
CA LEU A 76 0.46 -16.66 -3.16
C LEU A 76 1.04 -18.04 -3.51
N GLU A 77 0.31 -18.87 -4.25
CA GLU A 77 0.79 -20.16 -4.73
C GLU A 77 1.97 -19.98 -5.70
N LEU A 78 1.88 -19.07 -6.66
CA LEU A 78 2.99 -18.79 -7.59
C LEU A 78 4.25 -18.31 -6.86
N LEU A 79 4.10 -17.42 -5.88
CA LEU A 79 5.21 -16.95 -5.05
C LEU A 79 5.84 -18.09 -4.26
N LYS A 80 5.02 -19.03 -3.75
CA LYS A 80 5.51 -20.22 -3.02
C LYS A 80 6.39 -21.12 -3.88
N HIS A 81 6.18 -21.16 -5.20
CA HIS A 81 7.00 -21.94 -6.13
C HIS A 81 8.29 -21.22 -6.55
N ASN A 82 8.38 -19.90 -6.38
CA ASN A 82 9.58 -19.16 -6.75
C ASN A 82 10.68 -19.29 -5.67
N PRO A 83 11.80 -19.98 -5.94
CA PRO A 83 12.87 -20.19 -4.95
C PRO A 83 13.65 -18.91 -4.64
N LYS A 84 13.58 -17.88 -5.50
CA LYS A 84 14.24 -16.58 -5.30
C LYS A 84 13.34 -15.57 -4.59
N ARG A 85 12.14 -15.95 -4.12
CA ARG A 85 11.27 -15.03 -3.38
C ARG A 85 11.99 -14.53 -2.12
N ARG A 86 11.86 -13.25 -1.83
CA ARG A 86 12.32 -12.66 -0.57
C ARG A 86 11.12 -12.15 0.20
N LYS A 87 11.04 -12.51 1.48
CA LYS A 87 10.06 -11.95 2.40
C LYS A 87 10.71 -10.76 3.11
N ILE A 88 10.20 -9.55 2.84
CA ILE A 88 10.61 -8.37 3.59
C ILE A 88 9.90 -8.44 4.95
N THR A 89 10.67 -8.56 6.02
CA THR A 89 10.19 -8.51 7.40
C THR A 89 10.39 -7.10 7.98
N SER A 90 9.77 -6.78 9.12
CA SER A 90 9.91 -5.46 9.77
C SER A 90 11.36 -5.08 10.09
N ASN A 91 12.22 -6.08 10.34
CA ASN A 91 13.63 -5.88 10.71
C ASN A 91 14.56 -5.95 9.49
N CYS A 92 14.00 -6.00 8.29
CA CYS A 92 14.73 -6.15 7.06
C CYS A 92 15.30 -4.81 6.61
N THR A 93 16.58 -4.78 6.23
CA THR A 93 17.22 -3.58 5.65
C THR A 93 17.19 -3.57 4.11
N ILE A 94 16.44 -4.49 3.48
CA ILE A 94 16.28 -4.51 2.02
C ILE A 94 15.58 -3.22 1.58
N GLY A 95 16.09 -2.60 0.52
CA GLY A 95 15.64 -1.29 0.07
C GLY A 95 16.37 -0.12 0.76
N LEU A 96 17.00 -0.33 1.92
CA LEU A 96 17.78 0.71 2.61
C LEU A 96 19.22 0.69 2.12
N ARG A 97 19.49 1.39 1.02
CA ARG A 97 20.82 1.45 0.40
C ARG A 97 21.27 2.90 0.24
N GLY A 98 22.51 3.19 0.65
CA GLY A 98 23.15 4.48 0.42
C GLY A 98 23.61 4.64 -1.02
N LEU A 99 23.64 5.87 -1.51
CA LEU A 99 24.25 6.22 -2.79
C LEU A 99 25.57 6.94 -2.54
N ILE A 100 26.63 6.47 -3.19
CA ILE A 100 27.95 7.10 -3.10
C ILE A 100 27.85 8.48 -3.78
N ASN A 101 28.41 9.50 -3.14
CA ASN A 101 28.54 10.80 -3.77
C ASN A 101 29.76 10.77 -4.71
N LEU A 102 29.53 10.93 -6.01
CA LEU A 102 30.58 10.91 -7.04
C LEU A 102 31.09 12.33 -7.35
N GLY A 103 31.08 13.22 -6.35
CA GLY A 103 31.44 14.63 -6.45
C GLY A 103 30.28 15.54 -6.03
N ASN A 104 29.53 16.04 -7.01
CA ASN A 104 28.38 16.94 -6.82
C ASN A 104 27.04 16.22 -7.01
N THR A 105 26.99 14.91 -6.79
CA THR A 105 25.77 14.11 -7.05
C THR A 105 24.81 14.09 -5.86
N CYS A 106 25.10 14.77 -4.75
CA CYS A 106 24.25 14.75 -3.55
C CYS A 106 22.80 15.23 -3.83
N PHE A 107 22.63 16.22 -4.71
CA PHE A 107 21.30 16.67 -5.16
C PHE A 107 20.55 15.54 -5.87
N MET A 108 21.21 14.83 -6.77
CA MET A 108 20.61 13.70 -7.47
C MET A 108 20.36 12.53 -6.53
N ASN A 109 21.29 12.24 -5.61
CA ASN A 109 21.16 11.16 -4.64
C ASN A 109 19.90 11.35 -3.76
N CYS A 110 19.63 12.56 -3.27
CA CYS A 110 18.43 12.78 -2.45
C CYS A 110 17.12 12.63 -3.26
N ILE A 111 17.10 13.05 -4.52
CA ILE A 111 15.96 12.85 -5.42
C ILE A 111 15.74 11.36 -5.69
N VAL A 112 16.81 10.63 -6.04
CA VAL A 112 16.74 9.20 -6.30
C VAL A 112 16.21 8.45 -5.09
N GLN A 113 16.69 8.77 -3.88
CA GLN A 113 16.18 8.18 -2.63
C GLN A 113 14.69 8.46 -2.41
N ALA A 114 14.22 9.69 -2.68
CA ALA A 114 12.81 10.03 -2.58
C ALA A 114 11.96 9.21 -3.56
N LEU A 115 12.44 9.02 -4.79
CA LEU A 115 11.76 8.23 -5.81
C LEU A 115 11.74 6.73 -5.47
N THR A 116 12.86 6.14 -5.04
CA THR A 116 12.98 4.70 -4.68
C THR A 116 12.12 4.30 -3.50
N HIS A 117 11.77 5.26 -2.64
CA HIS A 117 10.91 5.06 -1.48
C HIS A 117 9.48 5.58 -1.64
N THR A 118 9.11 6.02 -2.85
CA THR A 118 7.71 6.32 -3.20
C THR A 118 6.98 5.02 -3.59
N PRO A 119 5.98 4.54 -2.82
CA PRO A 119 5.37 3.22 -3.03
C PRO A 119 4.84 2.98 -4.45
N LEU A 120 4.20 3.99 -5.05
CA LEU A 120 3.67 3.91 -6.42
C LEU A 120 4.76 3.65 -7.46
N LEU A 121 5.90 4.34 -7.34
CA LEU A 121 7.02 4.17 -8.25
C LEU A 121 7.72 2.84 -8.01
N ARG A 122 7.92 2.48 -6.74
CA ARG A 122 8.47 1.17 -6.35
C ARG A 122 7.67 0.02 -6.95
N ASP A 123 6.35 0.05 -6.80
CA ASP A 123 5.50 -1.03 -7.29
C ASP A 123 5.49 -1.06 -8.83
N PHE A 124 5.56 0.09 -9.51
CA PHE A 124 5.72 0.16 -10.96
C PHE A 124 7.05 -0.45 -11.44
N PHE A 125 8.18 0.03 -10.92
CA PHE A 125 9.52 -0.39 -11.36
C PHE A 125 9.86 -1.83 -10.98
N LEU A 126 9.22 -2.40 -9.94
CA LEU A 126 9.39 -3.80 -9.55
C LEU A 126 8.39 -4.77 -10.20
N SER A 127 7.40 -4.29 -10.96
CA SER A 127 6.37 -5.13 -11.60
C SER A 127 6.58 -5.38 -13.10
N ASP A 128 7.75 -5.04 -13.63
CA ASP A 128 8.14 -5.27 -15.03
C ASP A 128 7.11 -4.74 -16.05
N ARG A 129 6.48 -3.59 -15.74
CA ARG A 129 5.42 -2.98 -16.56
C ARG A 129 5.96 -2.17 -17.74
N HIS A 130 7.23 -1.81 -17.72
CA HIS A 130 7.82 -0.99 -18.78
C HIS A 130 8.19 -1.86 -19.99
N ARG A 131 7.55 -1.60 -21.13
CA ARG A 131 7.91 -2.19 -22.42
C ARG A 131 8.80 -1.20 -23.18
N CYS A 132 10.10 -1.43 -23.14
CA CYS A 132 11.08 -0.58 -23.80
C CYS A 132 11.06 -0.82 -25.32
N GLU A 133 10.87 0.25 -26.10
CA GLU A 133 10.95 0.23 -27.56
C GLU A 133 12.32 0.73 -28.10
N MET A 134 13.20 1.20 -27.21
CA MET A 134 14.53 1.66 -27.58
C MET A 134 15.42 0.47 -27.97
N GLN A 135 16.29 0.68 -28.96
CA GLN A 135 17.24 -0.34 -29.44
C GLN A 135 18.24 -0.75 -28.35
N SER A 136 18.59 0.17 -27.44
CA SER A 136 19.48 -0.08 -26.32
C SER A 136 18.80 0.30 -24.99
N PRO A 137 18.69 -0.63 -24.03
CA PRO A 137 18.14 -0.34 -22.70
C PRO A 137 18.90 0.75 -21.96
N SER A 138 20.22 0.85 -22.17
CA SER A 138 21.08 1.88 -21.53
C SER A 138 20.77 3.31 -21.99
N SER A 139 20.05 3.46 -23.09
CA SER A 139 19.56 4.76 -23.56
C SER A 139 18.18 5.12 -23.00
N CYS A 140 17.53 4.18 -22.31
CA CYS A 140 16.21 4.37 -21.71
C CYS A 140 16.33 4.66 -20.22
N LEU A 141 15.97 5.88 -19.82
CA LEU A 141 15.95 6.25 -18.40
C LEU A 141 15.04 5.34 -17.57
N VAL A 142 13.92 4.88 -18.13
CA VAL A 142 12.99 4.00 -17.40
C VAL A 142 13.61 2.62 -17.16
N CYS A 143 14.41 2.10 -18.11
CA CYS A 143 15.18 0.87 -17.91
C CYS A 143 16.25 1.02 -16.83
N GLU A 144 17.00 2.14 -16.84
CA GLU A 144 18.01 2.43 -15.81
C GLU A 144 17.37 2.56 -14.43
N MET A 145 16.21 3.24 -14.34
CA MET A 145 15.44 3.32 -13.10
C MET A 145 14.93 1.94 -12.66
N SER A 146 14.43 1.09 -13.58
CA SER A 146 14.06 -0.30 -13.23
C SER A 146 15.25 -1.07 -12.65
N SER A 147 16.42 -0.99 -13.27
CA SER A 147 17.64 -1.65 -12.79
C SER A 147 18.05 -1.13 -11.40
N LEU A 148 18.04 0.18 -11.22
CA LEU A 148 18.33 0.82 -9.94
C LEU A 148 17.39 0.34 -8.82
N PHE A 149 16.07 0.28 -9.08
CA PHE A 149 15.11 -0.24 -8.10
C PHE A 149 15.38 -1.71 -7.79
N GLN A 150 15.66 -2.54 -8.81
CA GLN A 150 16.02 -3.94 -8.59
C GLN A 150 17.26 -4.05 -7.69
N GLU A 151 18.28 -3.22 -7.89
CA GLU A 151 19.49 -3.21 -7.06
C GLU A 151 19.20 -2.81 -5.60
N PHE A 152 18.41 -1.76 -5.38
CA PHE A 152 17.99 -1.34 -4.03
C PHE A 152 17.27 -2.47 -3.27
N TYR A 153 16.38 -3.19 -3.96
CA TYR A 153 15.54 -4.22 -3.36
C TYR A 153 16.08 -5.66 -3.58
N SER A 154 17.28 -5.81 -4.17
CA SER A 154 17.91 -7.11 -4.43
C SER A 154 18.29 -7.84 -3.15
N GLY A 155 18.55 -7.10 -2.07
CA GLY A 155 19.03 -7.60 -0.79
C GLY A 155 20.45 -8.17 -0.83
N HIS A 156 21.25 -7.80 -1.83
CA HIS A 156 22.71 -7.92 -1.78
C HIS A 156 23.27 -6.70 -1.04
N ARG A 157 24.26 -6.93 -0.18
CA ARG A 157 24.98 -5.84 0.51
C ARG A 157 26.13 -5.39 -0.37
#